data_AF-A0A957ABY5-F1
#
_entry.id   AF-A0A957ABY5-F1
#
_cell.length_a   1.000
_cell.length_b   1.000
_cell.length_c   1.000
_cell.angle_alpha   90.00
_cell.angle_beta   90.00
_cell.angle_gamma   90.00
#
_symmetry.space_group_name_H-M   'P 1'
#
loop_
_entity.id
_entity.type
_entity.pdbx_description
1 polymer ?
#
loop_
_entity_poly.entity_id
_entity_poly.type
_entity_poly.pdbx_seq_one_letter_code
_entity_poly.pdbx_strand_id
1 'polypeptide(L)'
;DADTVSQKVRAMFGGPPRAADEPGNPDENPILMYLEAFDPDVDEVANIREQYATKGIGNKVLKDRLNSVLDEMLEPIRDRRASYGSNMRRVRDALAAGSEAGRTIAIETMEMVHDALDLNYLEKY
;
A
#
# COMPACT_ATOMS: atom_id res chain seq x y z
N ASP A 1 7.26 12.19 -6.15
CA ASP A 1 6.86 12.22 -7.58
C ASP A 1 7.38 10.96 -8.27
N ALA A 2 7.14 10.83 -9.57
CA ALA A 2 7.63 9.71 -10.39
C ALA A 2 9.17 9.58 -10.32
N ASP A 3 9.89 10.70 -10.38
CA ASP A 3 11.35 10.73 -10.29
C ASP A 3 11.87 10.13 -8.98
N THR A 4 11.24 10.50 -7.86
CA THR A 4 11.57 9.95 -6.54
C THR A 4 11.36 8.44 -6.49
N VAL A 5 10.29 7.93 -7.10
CA VAL A 5 10.04 6.47 -7.16
C VAL A 5 11.13 5.79 -7.99
N SER A 6 11.44 6.33 -9.18
CA SER A 6 12.47 5.79 -10.06
C SER A 6 13.84 5.72 -9.37
N GLN A 7 14.23 6.78 -8.66
CA GLN A 7 15.48 6.80 -7.90
C GLN A 7 15.50 5.73 -6.79
N LYS A 8 14.41 5.57 -6.05
CA LYS A 8 14.31 4.57 -4.98
C LYS A 8 14.37 3.14 -5.52
N VAL A 9 13.66 2.84 -6.59
CA VAL A 9 13.69 1.51 -7.24
C VAL A 9 15.07 1.21 -7.80
N ARG A 10 15.73 2.20 -8.43
CA ARG A 10 17.11 2.06 -8.91
C ARG A 10 18.09 1.73 -7.77
N ALA A 11 17.94 2.36 -6.61
CA ALA A 11 18.78 2.13 -5.43
C ALA A 11 18.42 0.88 -4.60
N MET A 12 17.29 0.23 -4.91
CA MET A 12 16.76 -0.89 -4.13
C MET A 12 17.72 -2.10 -4.11
N PHE A 13 17.86 -2.73 -2.94
CA PHE A 13 18.60 -3.99 -2.79
C PHE A 13 17.90 -5.10 -3.58
N GLY A 14 18.65 -5.84 -4.40
CA GLY A 14 18.13 -6.86 -5.32
C GLY A 14 18.55 -8.28 -4.97
N GLY A 15 18.70 -8.56 -3.67
CA GLY A 15 19.17 -9.84 -3.16
C GLY A 15 20.70 -9.98 -3.09
N PRO A 16 21.20 -11.14 -2.63
CA PRO A 16 22.63 -11.43 -2.56
C PRO A 16 23.35 -11.21 -3.90
N PRO A 17 24.66 -10.88 -3.89
CA PRO A 17 25.43 -10.68 -5.12
C PRO A 17 25.42 -11.94 -5.99
N ARG A 18 25.07 -11.76 -7.27
CA ARG A 18 25.13 -12.81 -8.31
C ARG A 18 25.32 -12.19 -9.69
N ALA A 19 25.75 -12.98 -10.67
CA ALA A 19 25.74 -12.54 -12.07
C ALA A 19 24.30 -12.45 -12.61
N ALA A 20 24.09 -11.70 -13.70
CA ALA A 20 22.76 -11.43 -14.22
C ALA A 20 22.04 -12.69 -14.74
N ASP A 21 22.82 -13.58 -15.35
CA ASP A 21 22.50 -14.89 -15.93
C ASP A 21 22.70 -16.06 -14.94
N GLU A 22 22.99 -15.74 -13.68
CA GLU A 22 23.09 -16.73 -12.62
C GLU A 22 21.73 -16.89 -11.93
N PRO A 23 21.24 -18.12 -11.72
CA PRO A 23 20.02 -18.36 -10.95
C PRO A 23 20.13 -17.79 -9.52
N GLY A 24 19.01 -17.32 -8.97
CA GLY A 24 18.97 -16.83 -7.59
C GLY A 24 17.75 -17.34 -6.84
N ASN A 25 17.77 -17.20 -5.51
CA ASN A 25 16.59 -17.46 -4.68
C ASN A 25 15.59 -16.29 -4.81
N PRO A 26 14.38 -16.49 -5.36
CA PRO A 26 13.39 -15.43 -5.46
C PRO A 26 12.97 -14.84 -4.10
N ASP A 27 12.95 -15.67 -3.06
CA ASP A 27 12.55 -15.28 -1.70
C ASP A 27 13.60 -14.42 -0.98
N GLU A 28 14.79 -14.26 -1.57
CA GLU A 28 15.83 -13.36 -1.07
C GLU A 28 15.94 -12.07 -1.87
N ASN A 29 15.07 -11.86 -2.88
CA ASN A 29 15.07 -10.67 -3.71
C ASN A 29 13.83 -9.79 -3.45
N PRO A 30 13.96 -8.67 -2.71
CA PRO A 30 12.85 -7.77 -2.43
C PRO A 30 12.18 -7.20 -3.70
N ILE A 31 12.89 -7.12 -4.83
CA ILE A 31 12.33 -6.58 -6.08
C ILE A 31 11.24 -7.53 -6.59
N LEU A 32 11.45 -8.84 -6.49
CA LEU A 32 10.45 -9.84 -6.85
C LEU A 32 9.26 -9.81 -5.88
N MET A 33 9.51 -9.67 -4.57
CA MET A 33 8.43 -9.50 -3.60
C MET A 33 7.55 -8.28 -3.90
N TYR A 34 8.16 -7.17 -4.37
CA TYR A 34 7.42 -5.98 -4.76
C TYR A 34 6.62 -6.20 -6.06
N LEU A 35 7.20 -6.90 -7.04
CA LEU A 35 6.47 -7.28 -8.25
C LEU A 35 5.26 -8.15 -7.91
N GLU A 36 5.41 -9.16 -7.05
CA GLU A 36 4.30 -10.00 -6.56
C GLU A 36 3.20 -9.21 -5.85
N ALA A 37 3.56 -8.13 -5.16
CA ALA A 37 2.60 -7.31 -4.42
C ALA A 37 1.87 -6.26 -5.28
N PHE A 38 2.53 -5.75 -6.33
CA PHE A 38 2.06 -4.55 -7.04
C PHE A 38 1.81 -4.75 -8.54
N ASP A 39 2.43 -5.74 -9.17
CA ASP A 39 2.23 -6.02 -10.59
C ASP A 39 0.89 -6.76 -10.77
N PRO A 40 -0.05 -6.20 -11.55
CA PRO A 40 -1.35 -6.84 -11.76
C PRO A 40 -1.27 -8.12 -12.63
N ASP A 41 -0.18 -8.32 -13.39
CA ASP A 41 0.02 -9.50 -14.21
C ASP A 41 0.68 -10.63 -13.40
N VAL A 42 -0.16 -11.34 -12.64
CA VAL A 42 0.28 -12.43 -11.75
C VAL A 42 0.97 -13.56 -12.51
N ASP A 43 0.52 -13.87 -13.72
CA ASP A 43 1.09 -14.95 -14.55
C ASP A 43 2.48 -14.56 -15.06
N GLU A 44 2.66 -13.32 -15.49
CA GLU A 44 3.97 -12.82 -15.88
C GLU A 44 4.94 -12.77 -14.71
N VAL A 45 4.50 -12.35 -13.52
CA VAL A 45 5.33 -12.37 -12.31
C VAL A 45 5.75 -13.80 -11.94
N ALA A 46 4.84 -14.77 -12.03
CA ALA A 46 5.16 -16.17 -11.78
C ALA A 46 6.23 -16.69 -12.77
N ASN A 47 6.11 -16.32 -14.04
CA ASN A 47 7.11 -16.66 -15.07
C ASN A 47 8.47 -15.98 -14.79
N ILE A 48 8.48 -14.69 -14.44
CA ILE A 48 9.70 -13.97 -14.04
C ILE A 48 10.35 -14.65 -12.83
N ARG A 49 9.55 -15.08 -11.85
CA ARG A 49 10.01 -15.78 -10.65
C ARG A 49 10.66 -17.11 -10.99
N GLU A 50 10.03 -17.92 -11.84
CA GLU A 50 10.57 -19.20 -12.31
C GLU A 50 11.86 -19.01 -13.12
N GLN A 51 11.86 -18.04 -14.04
CA GLN A 51 13.05 -17.71 -14.83
C GLN A 51 14.20 -17.22 -13.96
N TYR A 52 13.92 -16.39 -12.95
CA TYR A 52 14.93 -15.94 -11.99
C TYR A 52 15.57 -17.12 -11.24
N ALA A 53 14.77 -18.12 -10.86
CA ALA A 53 15.23 -19.31 -10.14
C ALA A 53 15.96 -20.34 -11.03
N THR A 54 15.76 -20.31 -12.34
CA THR A 54 16.29 -21.35 -13.26
C THR A 54 17.37 -20.84 -14.22
N LYS A 55 17.23 -19.62 -14.74
CA LYS A 55 18.09 -19.01 -15.76
C LYS A 55 18.77 -17.72 -15.31
N GLY A 56 18.28 -17.10 -14.23
CA GLY A 56 18.70 -15.77 -13.80
C GLY A 56 18.07 -14.66 -14.63
N ILE A 57 17.76 -13.54 -13.97
CA ILE A 57 17.30 -12.30 -14.61
C ILE A 57 18.04 -11.13 -14.00
N GLY A 58 18.65 -10.26 -14.79
CA GLY A 58 19.38 -9.10 -14.27
C GLY A 58 18.49 -8.14 -13.45
N ASN A 59 19.00 -7.65 -12.32
CA ASN A 59 18.27 -6.72 -11.44
C ASN A 59 17.81 -5.44 -12.13
N LYS A 60 18.50 -5.00 -13.20
CA LYS A 60 18.05 -3.86 -14.01
C LYS A 60 16.69 -4.13 -14.66
N VAL A 61 16.49 -5.31 -15.24
CA VAL A 61 15.23 -5.70 -15.91
C VAL A 61 14.08 -5.72 -14.91
N LEU A 62 14.30 -6.34 -13.75
CA LEU A 62 13.30 -6.39 -12.67
C LEU A 62 12.94 -4.99 -12.15
N LYS A 63 13.93 -4.09 -12.02
CA LYS A 63 13.72 -2.71 -11.58
C LYS A 63 12.99 -1.86 -12.61
N ASP A 64 13.26 -2.05 -13.90
CA ASP A 64 12.60 -1.32 -14.97
C ASP A 64 11.11 -1.72 -15.07
N ARG A 65 10.81 -3.02 -14.94
CA ARG A 65 9.45 -3.56 -14.77
C ARG A 65 8.76 -2.94 -13.55
N LEU A 66 9.39 -3.05 -12.37
CA LEU A 66 8.81 -2.56 -11.11
C LEU A 66 8.55 -1.05 -11.15
N ASN A 67 9.43 -0.26 -11.78
CA ASN A 67 9.21 1.17 -11.93
C ASN A 67 7.94 1.48 -12.73
N SER A 68 7.73 0.77 -13.84
CA SER A 68 6.56 0.99 -14.70
C SER A 68 5.27 0.65 -13.94
N VAL A 69 5.25 -0.51 -13.29
CA VAL A 69 4.13 -0.98 -12.44
C VAL A 69 3.81 0.04 -11.33
N LEU A 70 4.81 0.49 -10.59
CA LEU A 70 4.59 1.44 -9.50
C LEU A 70 4.17 2.81 -9.99
N ASP A 71 4.63 3.24 -11.17
CA ASP A 71 4.25 4.54 -11.72
C ASP A 71 2.78 4.56 -12.13
N GLU A 72 2.34 3.53 -12.87
CA GLU A 72 0.94 3.33 -13.27
C GLU A 72 0.01 3.21 -12.06
N MET A 73 0.41 2.45 -11.03
CA MET A 73 -0.39 2.30 -9.80
C MET A 73 -0.50 3.62 -9.02
N LEU A 74 0.60 4.38 -8.93
CA LEU A 74 0.63 5.60 -8.12
C LEU A 74 0.03 6.81 -8.84
N GLU A 75 -0.01 6.84 -10.17
CA GLU A 75 -0.58 7.95 -10.95
C GLU A 75 -2.00 8.37 -10.49
N PRO A 76 -3.01 7.48 -10.44
CA PRO A 76 -4.34 7.85 -9.96
C PRO A 76 -4.37 8.24 -8.47
N ILE A 77 -3.41 7.79 -7.66
CA ILE A 77 -3.27 8.22 -6.26
C ILE A 77 -2.72 9.64 -6.20
N ARG A 78 -1.71 9.97 -7.03
CA ARG A 78 -1.10 11.30 -7.11
C ARG A 78 -2.12 12.33 -7.58
N ASP A 79 -2.94 11.98 -8.57
CA ASP A 79 -4.01 12.86 -9.09
C ASP A 79 -5.08 13.14 -8.03
N ARG A 80 -5.58 12.08 -7.38
CA ARG A 80 -6.54 12.25 -6.27
C ARG A 80 -5.94 13.11 -5.16
N ARG A 81 -4.69 12.84 -4.76
CA ARG A 81 -3.99 13.64 -3.76
C ARG A 81 -3.85 15.10 -4.18
N ALA A 82 -3.51 15.38 -5.43
CA ALA A 82 -3.41 16.75 -5.96
C ALA A 82 -4.76 17.47 -5.90
N SER A 83 -5.86 16.78 -6.29
CA SER A 83 -7.21 17.33 -6.21
C SER A 83 -7.60 17.70 -4.77
N TYR A 84 -7.31 16.84 -3.79
CA TYR A 84 -7.56 17.13 -2.38
C TYR A 84 -6.62 18.21 -1.82
N GLY A 85 -5.36 18.23 -2.24
CA GLY A 85 -4.40 19.28 -1.86
C GLY A 85 -4.82 20.66 -2.33
N SER A 86 -5.44 20.76 -3.51
CA SER A 86 -6.01 22.01 -4.04
C SER A 86 -7.26 22.47 -3.30
N ASN A 87 -7.94 21.57 -2.57
CA ASN A 87 -9.16 21.85 -1.83
C ASN A 87 -9.14 21.20 -0.45
N MET A 88 -8.31 21.75 0.44
CA MET A 88 -8.17 21.27 1.81
C MET A 88 -9.47 21.35 2.63
N ARG A 89 -10.45 22.17 2.24
CA ARG A 89 -11.77 22.20 2.88
C ARG A 89 -12.46 20.86 2.76
N ARG A 90 -12.46 20.25 1.57
CA ARG A 90 -13.06 18.92 1.34
C ARG A 90 -12.47 17.84 2.25
N VAL A 91 -11.16 17.92 2.54
CA VAL A 91 -10.49 17.01 3.47
C VAL A 91 -11.01 17.20 4.91
N ARG A 92 -11.15 18.45 5.36
CA ARG A 92 -11.69 18.76 6.69
C ARG A 92 -13.15 18.34 6.82
N ASP A 93 -13.97 18.58 5.80
CA ASP A 93 -15.38 18.20 5.79
C ASP A 93 -15.55 16.69 5.90
N ALA A 94 -14.72 15.91 5.17
CA ALA A 94 -14.71 14.46 5.26
C ALA A 94 -14.34 13.96 6.68
N LEU A 95 -13.33 14.58 7.31
CA LEU A 95 -12.94 14.26 8.69
C LEU A 95 -14.07 14.60 9.69
N ALA A 96 -14.67 15.79 9.57
CA ALA A 96 -15.75 16.21 10.45
C ALA A 96 -16.97 15.28 10.34
N ALA A 97 -17.36 14.90 9.11
CA ALA A 97 -18.47 13.98 8.89
C ALA A 97 -18.19 12.59 9.48
N GLY A 98 -16.97 12.06 9.32
CA GLY A 98 -16.57 10.79 9.92
C GLY A 98 -16.55 10.82 11.44
N SER A 99 -16.05 11.92 12.04
CA SER A 99 -16.07 12.12 13.49
C SER A 99 -17.49 12.21 14.03
N GLU A 100 -18.40 12.89 13.34
CA GLU A 100 -19.80 12.99 13.77
C GLU A 100 -20.49 11.62 13.74
N ALA A 101 -20.36 10.88 12.63
CA ALA A 101 -20.92 9.53 12.52
C ALA A 101 -20.38 8.58 13.60
N GLY A 102 -19.06 8.63 13.85
CA GLY A 102 -18.44 7.85 14.91
C GLY A 102 -18.91 8.27 16.31
N ARG A 103 -19.13 9.57 16.54
CA ARG A 103 -19.64 10.11 17.80
C ARG A 103 -21.04 9.62 18.10
N THR A 104 -21.93 9.59 17.12
CA THR A 104 -23.29 9.04 17.29
C THR A 104 -23.25 7.61 17.80
N ILE A 105 -22.48 6.75 17.14
CA ILE A 105 -22.32 5.33 17.53
C ILE A 105 -21.70 5.21 18.93
N ALA A 106 -20.73 6.05 19.25
CA ALA A 106 -20.09 6.05 20.55
C ALA A 106 -21.06 6.45 21.68
N ILE A 107 -21.94 7.43 21.44
CA ILE A 107 -22.96 7.84 22.41
C ILE A 107 -23.93 6.68 22.67
N GLU A 108 -24.48 6.07 21.62
CA GLU A 108 -25.36 4.90 21.74
C GLU A 108 -24.69 3.76 22.52
N THR A 109 -23.40 3.52 22.26
CA THR A 109 -22.62 2.50 22.96
C THR A 109 -22.47 2.83 24.45
N MET A 110 -22.18 4.09 24.78
CA MET A 110 -22.01 4.52 26.16
C MET A 110 -23.32 4.51 26.95
N GLU A 111 -24.45 4.80 26.30
CA GLU A 111 -25.78 4.63 26.90
C GLU A 111 -26.02 3.17 27.31
N MET A 112 -25.77 2.21 26.41
CA MET A 112 -25.88 0.78 26.74
C MET A 112 -24.95 0.36 27.88
N VAL A 113 -23.71 0.88 27.90
CA VAL A 113 -22.75 0.62 28.99
C VAL A 113 -23.25 1.17 30.31
N HIS A 114 -23.75 2.41 30.32
CA HIS A 114 -24.29 3.03 31.52
C HIS A 114 -25.51 2.28 32.05
N ASP A 115 -26.40 1.85 31.15
CA ASP A 115 -27.57 1.02 31.49
C ASP A 115 -27.18 -0.31 32.13
N ALA A 116 -26.23 -1.03 31.51
CA ALA A 116 -25.79 -2.35 31.97
C ALA A 116 -25.05 -2.30 33.32
N LEU A 117 -24.36 -1.19 33.59
CA LEU A 117 -23.64 -0.96 34.84
C LEU A 117 -24.48 -0.21 35.89
N ASP A 118 -25.74 0.07 35.58
CA ASP A 118 -26.68 0.86 36.40
C ASP A 118 -26.13 2.23 36.82
N LEU A 119 -25.32 2.86 35.96
CA LEU A 119 -24.74 4.18 36.21
C LEU A 119 -25.74 5.32 36.02
N ASN A 120 -26.87 5.05 35.36
CA ASN A 120 -27.97 5.99 35.13
C ASN A 120 -29.21 5.70 36.02
N TYR A 121 -29.02 5.04 37.16
CA TYR A 121 -30.11 4.67 38.08
C TYR A 121 -31.00 5.85 38.52
N LEU A 122 -30.47 7.08 38.62
CA LEU A 122 -31.24 8.28 38.98
C LEU A 122 -32.25 8.72 37.90
N GLU A 123 -32.12 8.26 36.66
CA GLU A 123 -33.09 8.52 35.59
C GLU A 123 -34.19 7.45 35.54
N LYS A 124 -33.96 6.30 36.20
CA LYS A 124 -34.88 5.16 36.25
C LYS A 124 -35.90 5.24 37.39
N TYR A 125 -35.66 6.09 38.40
CA TYR A 125 -36.48 6.27 39.61
C TYR A 125 -36.82 7.75 39.84
#